data_AF-A0A132AFA3-F1
#
_entry.id   AF-A0A132AFA3-F1
#
_cell.length_a   1.000
_cell.length_b   1.000
_cell.length_c   1.000
_cell.angle_alpha   90.00
_cell.angle_beta   90.00
_cell.angle_gamma   90.00
#
_symmetry.space_group_name_H-M   'P 1'
#
loop_
_entity.id
_entity.type
_entity.pdbx_description
1 polymer ?
#
loop_
_entity_poly.entity_id
_entity_poly.type
_entity_poly.pdbx_seq_one_letter_code
_entity_poly.pdbx_strand_id
1 'polypeptide(L)'
;MSINLVWIRWHNLIAETISSSNPDLSDQIVYDWARIVTISTLQNIIFNEWFAEFFGENLREYRGHLNDLNPKISDLFETISSVYLYSLLPNHAFKIKTECSRGFTSELLRTCNTFTNPFEQLKNEDDLKQILQRNVMIIT
;
A
#
# COMPACT_ATOMS: atom_id res chain seq x y z
N MET A 1 6.93 -1.93 6.23
CA MET A 1 7.73 -2.77 5.31
C MET A 1 6.84 -3.53 4.31
N SER A 2 5.87 -4.32 4.77
CA SER A 2 5.04 -5.17 3.90
C SER A 2 4.36 -4.42 2.74
N ILE A 3 3.76 -3.26 2.99
CA ILE A 3 3.12 -2.43 1.95
C ILE A 3 4.13 -1.96 0.89
N ASN A 4 5.35 -1.58 1.29
CA ASN A 4 6.39 -1.16 0.34
C ASN A 4 6.80 -2.31 -0.58
N LEU A 5 6.88 -3.54 -0.06
CA LEU A 5 7.19 -4.72 -0.87
C LEU A 5 6.09 -5.01 -1.89
N VAL A 6 4.81 -4.81 -1.53
CA VAL A 6 3.69 -4.95 -2.48
C VAL A 6 3.85 -3.96 -3.63
N TRP A 7 4.14 -2.69 -3.35
CA TRP A 7 4.28 -1.67 -4.39
C TRP A 7 5.51 -1.88 -5.28
N ILE A 8 6.63 -2.34 -4.72
CA ILE A 8 7.81 -2.70 -5.50
C ILE A 8 7.51 -3.87 -6.43
N ARG A 9 6.84 -4.92 -5.94
CA ARG A 9 6.43 -6.07 -6.77
C ARG A 9 5.44 -5.65 -7.85
N TRP A 10 4.48 -4.78 -7.52
CA TRP A 10 3.53 -4.25 -8.49
C TRP A 10 4.25 -3.49 -9.61
N HIS A 11 5.17 -2.60 -9.27
CA HIS A 11 5.98 -1.89 -10.25
C HIS A 11 6.73 -2.84 -11.18
N ASN A 12 7.38 -3.87 -10.62
CA ASN A 12 8.15 -4.84 -11.41
C ASN A 12 7.24 -5.68 -12.32
N LEU A 13 6.06 -6.09 -11.83
CA LEU A 13 5.07 -6.80 -12.64
C LEU A 13 4.62 -5.94 -13.85
N ILE A 14 4.38 -4.65 -13.64
CA ILE A 14 4.04 -3.73 -14.72
C ILE A 14 5.21 -3.57 -15.70
N ALA A 15 6.44 -3.44 -15.20
CA ALA A 15 7.63 -3.35 -16.04
C ALA A 15 7.82 -4.61 -16.92
N GLU A 16 7.66 -5.80 -16.34
CA GLU A 16 7.71 -7.08 -17.06
C GLU A 16 6.61 -7.16 -18.14
N THR A 17 5.40 -6.69 -17.81
CA THR A 17 4.28 -6.65 -18.76
C THR A 17 4.55 -5.71 -19.94
N ILE A 18 5.11 -4.53 -19.68
CA ILE A 18 5.45 -3.54 -20.71
C ILE A 18 6.59 -4.06 -21.59
N SER A 19 7.66 -4.59 -20.98
CA SER A 19 8.85 -5.10 -21.68
C SER A 19 8.51 -6.32 -22.55
N SER A 20 7.70 -7.25 -22.05
CA SER A 20 7.26 -8.41 -22.84
C SER A 20 6.36 -8.02 -24.02
N SER A 21 5.55 -6.98 -23.89
CA SER A 21 4.69 -6.48 -24.96
C SER A 21 5.43 -5.60 -25.98
N ASN A 22 6.53 -4.96 -25.58
CA ASN A 22 7.31 -4.04 -26.41
C ASN A 22 8.82 -4.29 -26.25
N PRO A 23 9.39 -5.33 -26.89
CA PRO A 23 10.77 -5.74 -26.69
C PRO A 23 11.81 -4.69 -27.14
N ASP A 24 11.44 -3.76 -28.01
CA ASP A 24 12.32 -2.73 -28.57
C ASP A 24 12.48 -1.50 -27.66
N LEU A 25 11.70 -1.39 -26.58
CA LEU A 25 11.81 -0.28 -25.64
C LEU A 25 13.09 -0.37 -24.81
N SER A 26 13.68 0.78 -24.50
CA SER A 26 14.80 0.84 -23.56
C SER A 26 14.32 0.69 -22.12
N ASP A 27 15.20 0.17 -21.25
CA ASP A 27 14.95 0.01 -19.81
C ASP A 27 14.43 1.29 -19.14
N GLN A 28 14.97 2.45 -19.52
CA GLN A 28 14.53 3.73 -18.97
C GLN A 28 13.06 4.03 -19.31
N ILE A 29 12.64 3.77 -20.55
CA ILE A 29 11.25 3.97 -20.97
C ILE A 29 10.33 3.00 -20.22
N VAL A 30 10.73 1.73 -20.12
CA VAL A 30 9.96 0.72 -19.36
C VAL A 30 9.79 1.14 -17.89
N TYR A 31 10.87 1.59 -17.25
CA TYR A 31 10.85 2.08 -15.88
C TYR A 31 9.92 3.28 -15.70
N ASP A 32 10.02 4.30 -16.56
CA ASP A 32 9.22 5.51 -16.45
C ASP A 32 7.73 5.20 -16.63
N TRP A 33 7.38 4.31 -17.57
CA TRP A 33 6.00 3.90 -17.78
C TRP A 33 5.45 3.08 -16.61
N ALA A 34 6.23 2.11 -16.10
CA ALA A 34 5.85 1.34 -14.92
C ALA A 34 5.64 2.23 -13.69
N ARG A 35 6.49 3.26 -13.52
CA ARG A 35 6.34 4.27 -12.48
C ARG A 35 5.06 5.09 -12.64
N ILE A 36 4.74 5.57 -13.85
CA ILE A 36 3.50 6.32 -14.12
C ILE A 36 2.28 5.48 -13.73
N VAL A 37 2.20 4.24 -14.23
CA VAL A 37 1.07 3.33 -13.94
C VAL A 37 0.97 3.03 -12.45
N THR A 38 2.09 2.80 -11.77
CA THR A 38 2.13 2.54 -10.33
C THR A 38 1.60 3.74 -9.54
N ILE A 39 2.03 4.97 -9.87
CA ILE A 39 1.56 6.19 -9.22
C ILE A 39 0.07 6.42 -9.49
N SER A 40 -0.39 6.22 -10.73
CA SER A 40 -1.81 6.34 -11.07
C SER A 40 -2.67 5.33 -10.32
N THR A 41 -2.19 4.09 -10.17
CA THR A 41 -2.88 3.05 -9.38
C THR A 41 -2.97 3.47 -7.91
N LEU A 42 -1.86 3.93 -7.33
CA LEU A 42 -1.83 4.41 -5.95
C LEU A 42 -2.79 5.58 -5.72
N GLN A 43 -2.80 6.58 -6.61
CA GLN A 43 -3.70 7.72 -6.52
C GLN A 43 -5.16 7.30 -6.66
N ASN A 44 -5.48 6.38 -7.57
CA ASN A 44 -6.84 5.85 -7.72
C ASN A 44 -7.32 5.19 -6.43
N ILE A 45 -6.51 4.29 -5.85
CA ILE A 45 -6.85 3.62 -4.59
C ILE A 45 -7.03 4.65 -3.47
N ILE A 46 -6.14 5.63 -3.34
CA ILE A 46 -6.24 6.64 -2.28
C ILE A 46 -7.52 7.47 -2.41
N PHE A 47 -7.82 8.00 -3.59
CA PHE A 47 -8.89 8.98 -3.75
C PHE A 47 -10.27 8.36 -3.99
N ASN A 48 -10.35 7.21 -4.66
CA ASN A 48 -11.62 6.61 -5.05
C ASN A 48 -12.04 5.44 -4.15
N GLU A 49 -11.12 4.86 -3.38
CA GLU A 49 -11.44 3.72 -2.50
C GLU A 49 -11.18 4.10 -1.04
N TRP A 50 -9.92 4.33 -0.67
CA TRP A 50 -9.50 4.51 0.72
C TRP A 50 -10.11 5.76 1.36
N PHE A 51 -10.15 6.89 0.66
CA PHE A 51 -10.67 8.14 1.23
C PHE A 51 -12.13 8.00 1.67
N ALA A 52 -12.96 7.39 0.81
CA ALA A 52 -14.39 7.23 1.07
C ALA A 52 -14.65 6.32 2.27
N GLU A 53 -13.93 5.21 2.38
CA GLU A 53 -14.06 4.31 3.51
C GLU A 53 -13.54 4.91 4.82
N PHE A 54 -12.43 5.64 4.74
CA PHE A 54 -11.75 6.16 5.92
C PHE A 54 -12.47 7.36 6.54
N PHE A 55 -13.00 8.26 5.71
CA PHE A 55 -13.70 9.47 6.16
C PHE A 55 -15.23 9.34 6.12
N GLY A 56 -15.77 8.31 5.49
CA GLY A 56 -17.22 8.11 5.34
C GLY A 56 -17.89 9.06 4.34
N GLU A 57 -17.10 9.76 3.52
CA GLU A 57 -17.60 10.68 2.50
C GLU A 57 -16.73 10.63 1.24
N ASN A 58 -17.36 10.86 0.08
CA ASN A 58 -16.65 10.91 -1.20
C ASN A 58 -16.06 12.30 -1.45
N LEU A 59 -14.92 12.32 -2.15
CA LEU A 59 -14.40 13.56 -2.70
C LEU A 59 -15.32 14.12 -3.77
N ARG A 60 -15.24 15.44 -3.96
CA ARG A 60 -15.90 16.11 -5.08
C ARG A 60 -15.31 15.62 -6.40
N GLU A 61 -16.15 15.57 -7.42
CA GLU A 61 -15.73 15.23 -8.78
C GLU A 61 -14.56 16.11 -9.22
N TYR A 62 -13.53 15.48 -9.79
CA TYR A 62 -12.35 16.17 -10.25
C TYR A 62 -12.66 17.02 -11.49
N ARG A 63 -12.47 18.34 -11.38
CA ARG A 63 -12.78 19.31 -12.46
C ARG A 63 -11.57 19.70 -13.30
N GLY A 64 -10.47 18.96 -13.21
CA GLY A 64 -9.22 19.25 -13.91
C GLY A 64 -8.16 19.93 -13.05
N HIS A 65 -7.00 20.14 -13.65
CA HIS A 65 -5.83 20.70 -12.99
C HIS A 65 -5.96 22.21 -12.78
N LEU A 66 -5.62 22.69 -11.58
CA LEU A 66 -5.64 24.11 -11.21
C LEU A 66 -4.22 24.58 -10.94
N ASN A 67 -3.67 25.43 -11.82
CA ASN A 67 -2.30 25.92 -11.72
C ASN A 67 -2.08 26.84 -10.51
N ASP A 68 -3.11 27.58 -10.09
CA ASP A 68 -3.02 28.58 -9.03
C ASP A 68 -3.19 27.98 -7.62
N LEU A 69 -3.40 26.67 -7.53
CA LEU A 69 -3.56 25.97 -6.26
C LEU A 69 -2.18 25.60 -5.68
N ASN A 70 -1.93 25.94 -4.42
CA ASN A 70 -0.72 25.51 -3.72
C ASN A 70 -0.88 24.07 -3.21
N PRO A 71 -0.14 23.07 -3.73
CA PRO A 71 -0.29 21.66 -3.33
C PRO A 71 0.54 21.31 -2.09
N LYS A 72 1.17 22.28 -1.43
CA LYS A 72 2.01 22.03 -0.26
C LYS A 72 1.18 21.46 0.89
N ILE A 73 1.74 20.45 1.54
CA ILE A 73 1.23 19.93 2.81
C ILE A 73 1.43 21.02 3.86
N SER A 74 0.40 21.28 4.66
CA SER A 74 0.50 22.23 5.78
C SER A 74 1.03 21.52 7.03
N ASP A 75 1.80 22.24 7.85
CA ASP A 75 2.33 21.73 9.12
C ASP A 75 1.21 21.22 10.04
N LEU A 76 0.04 21.86 9.98
CA LEU A 76 -1.15 21.46 10.71
C LEU A 76 -1.66 20.09 10.26
N PHE A 77 -1.73 19.86 8.94
CA PHE A 77 -2.14 18.56 8.40
C PHE A 77 -1.15 17.47 8.79
N GLU A 78 0.15 17.72 8.68
CA GLU A 78 1.20 16.76 9.06
C GLU A 78 1.08 16.35 10.54
N THR A 79 0.88 17.32 11.43
CA THR A 79 0.74 17.07 12.87
C THR A 79 -0.51 16.27 13.19
N ILE A 80 -1.68 16.69 12.69
CA ILE A 80 -2.96 16.06 13.01
C ILE A 80 -3.04 14.66 12.39
N SER A 81 -2.64 14.51 11.13
CA SER A 81 -2.67 13.20 10.44
C SER A 81 -1.79 12.18 11.15
N SER A 82 -0.59 12.57 11.59
CA SER A 82 0.32 11.68 12.32
C SER A 82 -0.28 11.22 13.65
N VAL A 83 -0.83 12.14 14.45
CA VAL A 83 -1.48 11.80 15.73
C VAL A 83 -2.66 10.86 15.51
N TYR A 84 -3.48 11.14 14.48
CA TYR A 84 -4.60 10.30 14.15
C TYR A 84 -4.17 8.89 13.72
N LEU A 85 -3.19 8.77 12.83
CA LEU A 85 -2.65 7.48 12.40
C LEU A 85 -2.06 6.68 13.57
N TYR A 86 -1.36 7.34 14.49
CA TYR A 86 -0.85 6.66 15.69
C TYR A 86 -1.95 6.17 16.63
N SER A 87 -3.08 6.87 16.70
CA SER A 87 -4.25 6.41 17.48
C SER A 87 -4.89 5.14 16.92
N LEU A 88 -4.68 4.85 15.62
CA LEU A 88 -5.22 3.66 14.95
C LEU A 88 -4.27 2.46 15.02
N LEU A 89 -3.06 2.62 15.57
CA LEU A 89 -2.08 1.52 15.62
C LEU A 89 -2.55 0.41 16.57
N PRO A 90 -2.70 -0.83 16.08
CA PRO A 90 -3.04 -1.94 16.95
C PRO A 90 -1.82 -2.37 17.79
N ASN A 91 -2.09 -2.93 18.97
CA ASN A 91 -1.05 -3.51 19.83
C ASN A 91 -0.39 -4.76 19.23
N HIS A 92 -1.03 -5.37 18.24
CA HIS A 92 -0.55 -6.56 17.55
C HIS A 92 -1.01 -6.59 16.08
N ALA A 93 -0.22 -7.25 15.23
CA ALA A 93 -0.59 -7.65 13.88
C ALA A 93 -0.84 -9.17 13.82
N PHE A 94 -1.68 -9.61 12.89
CA PHE A 94 -1.96 -11.04 12.68
C PHE A 94 -1.13 -11.62 11.54
N LYS A 95 -0.53 -12.79 11.74
CA LYS A 95 0.06 -13.60 10.68
C LYS A 95 -0.73 -14.89 10.55
N ILE A 96 -1.52 -15.02 9.49
CA ILE A 96 -2.48 -16.13 9.32
C ILE A 96 -1.79 -17.28 8.59
N LYS A 97 -1.62 -18.46 9.21
CA LYS A 97 -0.85 -19.59 8.65
C LYS A 97 -1.68 -20.54 7.78
N THR A 98 -3.00 -20.53 7.89
CA THR A 98 -3.90 -21.43 7.18
C THR A 98 -4.99 -20.68 6.43
N GLU A 99 -5.37 -21.18 5.25
CA GLU A 99 -6.56 -20.70 4.54
C GLU A 99 -7.79 -20.86 5.44
N CYS A 100 -8.66 -19.85 5.43
CA CYS A 100 -9.83 -19.72 6.33
C CYS A 100 -10.76 -20.96 6.33
N SER A 101 -10.65 -21.84 5.34
CA SER A 101 -11.46 -23.04 5.12
C SER A 101 -10.97 -24.31 5.83
N ARG A 102 -9.75 -24.38 6.41
CA ARG A 102 -9.17 -25.61 6.98
C ARG A 102 -8.74 -25.52 8.46
N GLY A 103 -9.38 -24.63 9.22
CA GLY A 103 -9.06 -24.37 10.64
C GLY A 103 -8.12 -23.17 10.78
N PHE A 104 -8.50 -22.21 11.62
CA PHE A 104 -7.81 -20.94 11.75
C PHE A 104 -6.59 -21.07 12.67
N THR A 105 -5.38 -21.01 12.11
CA THR A 105 -4.14 -20.91 12.87
C THR A 105 -3.50 -19.55 12.58
N SER A 106 -3.29 -18.75 13.63
CA SER A 106 -2.69 -17.43 13.50
C SER A 106 -1.62 -17.22 14.55
N GLU A 107 -0.56 -16.52 14.16
CA GLU A 107 0.48 -16.03 15.05
C GLU A 107 0.25 -14.53 15.30
N LEU A 108 0.34 -14.14 16.58
CA LEU A 108 0.18 -12.76 17.02
C LEU A 108 1.55 -12.10 17.11
N LEU A 109 1.75 -11.07 16.29
CA LEU A 109 2.98 -10.29 16.27
C LEU A 109 2.77 -9.01 17.08
N ARG A 110 3.38 -8.90 18.26
CA ARG A 110 3.28 -7.67 19.07
C ARG A 110 3.98 -6.51 18.37
N THR A 111 3.30 -5.38 18.23
CA THR A 111 3.83 -4.20 17.54
C THR A 111 5.09 -3.66 18.24
N CYS A 112 5.12 -3.68 19.58
CA CYS A 112 6.28 -3.23 20.36
C CYS A 112 7.56 -4.07 20.15
N ASN A 113 7.42 -5.36 19.85
CA ASN A 113 8.56 -6.28 19.70
C ASN A 113 9.02 -6.41 18.24
N THR A 114 8.22 -5.90 17.30
CA THR A 114 8.47 -6.03 15.85
C THR A 114 8.93 -4.73 15.21
N PHE A 115 8.98 -3.64 16.00
CA PHE A 115 9.51 -2.36 15.53
C PHE A 115 10.94 -2.53 15.02
N THR A 116 11.22 -2.02 13.83
CA THR A 116 12.53 -2.09 13.15
C THR A 116 13.12 -3.50 12.95
N ASN A 117 12.33 -4.57 13.09
CA ASN A 117 12.81 -5.95 12.97
C ASN A 117 12.05 -6.74 11.87
N PRO A 118 12.20 -6.34 10.59
CA PRO A 118 11.45 -6.97 9.50
C PRO A 118 11.93 -8.39 9.18
N PHE A 119 13.24 -8.66 9.30
CA PHE A 119 13.85 -9.93 8.86
C PHE A 119 13.47 -11.13 9.74
N GLU A 120 13.12 -10.89 11.00
CA GLU A 120 12.64 -11.97 11.87
C GLU A 120 11.22 -12.42 11.49
N GLN A 121 10.42 -11.49 10.96
CA GLN A 121 8.99 -11.68 10.68
C GLN A 121 8.69 -12.06 9.22
N LEU A 122 9.51 -11.56 8.28
CA LEU A 122 9.40 -11.77 6.84
C LEU A 122 10.61 -12.58 6.35
N LYS A 123 10.56 -13.91 6.52
CA LYS A 123 11.62 -14.81 6.03
C LYS A 123 11.35 -15.26 4.59
N ASN A 124 10.09 -15.54 4.30
CA ASN A 124 9.64 -16.08 3.01
C ASN A 124 8.54 -15.22 2.40
N GLU A 125 8.25 -15.44 1.11
CA GLU A 125 7.14 -14.75 0.43
C GLU A 125 5.77 -15.06 1.04
N ASP A 126 5.59 -16.27 1.56
CA ASP A 126 4.33 -16.65 2.20
C ASP A 126 4.10 -15.81 3.45
N ASP A 127 5.14 -15.46 4.22
CA ASP A 127 5.00 -14.62 5.40
C ASP A 127 4.41 -13.24 5.05
N LEU A 128 4.79 -12.70 3.88
CA LEU A 128 4.22 -11.45 3.38
C LEU A 128 2.71 -11.63 3.13
N LYS A 129 2.31 -12.68 2.42
CA LYS A 129 0.88 -12.96 2.14
C LYS A 129 0.08 -13.11 3.44
N GLN A 130 0.61 -13.90 4.39
CA GLN A 130 -0.05 -14.18 5.67
C GLN A 130 -0.24 -12.93 6.53
N ILE A 131 0.67 -11.95 6.45
CA ILE A 131 0.54 -10.65 7.13
C ILE A 131 -0.45 -9.75 6.38
N LEU A 132 -0.47 -9.76 5.06
CA LEU A 132 -1.34 -8.86 4.30
C LEU A 132 -2.82 -9.25 4.40
N GLN A 133 -3.14 -10.55 4.48
CA GLN A 133 -4.51 -11.10 4.46
C GLN A 133 -5.51 -10.47 5.42
N ARG A 134 -5.07 -9.95 6.57
CA ARG A 134 -5.96 -9.33 7.57
C ARG A 134 -5.53 -7.95 8.02
N ASN A 135 -4.26 -7.59 7.85
CA ASN A 135 -3.75 -6.29 8.29
C ASN A 135 -3.79 -5.24 7.17
N VAL A 136 -4.05 -5.63 5.92
CA VAL A 136 -4.43 -4.68 4.89
C VAL A 136 -5.93 -4.70 4.78
N MET A 137 -6.53 -3.56 5.11
CA MET A 137 -7.88 -3.21 4.70
C MET A 137 -7.83 -2.98 3.19
N ILE A 138 -7.73 -4.06 2.39
CA ILE A 138 -8.08 -4.00 0.97
C ILE A 138 -9.58 -4.26 0.92
N ILE A 139 -10.26 -3.13 0.94
CA ILE A 139 -11.52 -2.81 0.29
C ILE A 139 -11.83 -3.81 -0.83
N THR A 140 -12.89 -4.61 -0.64
CA THR A 140 -13.47 -5.49 -1.68
C THR A 140 -14.22 -4.69 -2.72
#